data_AF-A0A6G7CJ61-F1
#
_entry.id   AF-A0A6G7CJ61-F1
#
_cell.length_a   1.000
_cell.length_b   1.000
_cell.length_c   1.000
_cell.angle_alpha   90.00
_cell.angle_beta   90.00
_cell.angle_gamma   90.00
#
_symmetry.space_group_name_H-M   'P 1'
#
loop_
_entity.id
_entity.type
_entity.pdbx_description
1 polymer ?
#
loop_
_entity_poly.entity_id
_entity_poly.type
_entity_poly.pdbx_seq_one_letter_code
_entity_poly.pdbx_strand_id
1 'polypeptide(L)'
;MTIYLPKLAPNDFSFPSPYEALEDPNGLLAFGGDLNPNRIYNAYKNGIFPWYGPGEPILWWSPSPRAVFNPKTFKPAKSVKKFQRKQQYSVSINHATQKVIDLCAATRSADQTWIHPEMRAAYGMLAKQGKCHSVEVWQNDALVGGLYGIQMGQIFCGESMFSIQTNASKIALWYFCEHFAKNKGQLIDCQVMNPHLASLGAFELPRDEFINSLLSFSDKTVKQECFKRQWLSITDNPESVEE
;
A
#
# COMPACT_ATOMS: atom_id res chain seq x y z
N MET A 1 -18.24 0.01 -26.63
CA MET A 1 -18.91 -1.09 -25.89
C MET A 1 -19.53 -0.45 -24.65
N THR A 2 -20.81 -0.67 -24.37
CA THR A 2 -21.46 -0.09 -23.19
C THR A 2 -21.14 -0.95 -21.98
N ILE A 3 -20.50 -0.36 -20.97
CA ILE A 3 -20.18 -1.02 -19.70
C ILE A 3 -21.32 -0.74 -18.71
N TYR A 4 -21.86 -1.78 -18.08
CA TYR A 4 -22.86 -1.66 -17.01
C TYR A 4 -22.20 -1.91 -15.66
N LEU A 5 -22.21 -0.91 -14.78
CA LEU A 5 -21.66 -0.99 -13.43
C LEU A 5 -22.72 -0.66 -12.39
N PRO A 6 -22.72 -1.34 -11.23
CA PRO A 6 -23.47 -0.92 -10.06
C PRO A 6 -23.06 0.50 -9.63
N LYS A 7 -24.05 1.38 -9.44
CA LYS A 7 -23.87 2.68 -8.81
C LYS A 7 -23.99 2.55 -7.30
N LEU A 8 -22.98 2.96 -6.55
CA LEU A 8 -23.03 2.92 -5.10
C LEU A 8 -23.95 4.01 -4.54
N ALA A 9 -24.76 3.65 -3.55
CA ALA A 9 -25.65 4.58 -2.87
C ALA A 9 -24.84 5.50 -1.90
N PRO A 10 -25.22 6.78 -1.74
CA PRO A 10 -24.48 7.71 -0.88
C PRO A 10 -24.39 7.30 0.59
N ASN A 11 -25.49 6.75 1.15
CA ASN A 11 -25.62 6.45 2.58
C ASN A 11 -25.48 4.95 2.92
N ASP A 12 -25.11 4.12 1.95
CA ASP A 12 -24.80 2.70 2.16
C ASP A 12 -23.33 2.46 1.76
N PHE A 13 -22.55 1.93 2.68
CA PHE A 13 -21.13 1.65 2.50
C PHE A 13 -20.86 0.22 2.05
N SER A 14 -21.90 -0.59 1.79
CA SER A 14 -21.79 -1.91 1.19
C SER A 14 -21.20 -1.84 -0.23
N PHE A 15 -20.59 -2.94 -0.65
CA PHE A 15 -20.04 -3.13 -1.98
C PHE A 15 -20.61 -4.40 -2.61
N PRO A 16 -20.76 -4.46 -3.95
CA PRO A 16 -20.98 -5.71 -4.67
C PRO A 16 -19.85 -6.70 -4.40
N SER A 17 -20.09 -7.97 -4.70
CA SER A 17 -19.09 -9.01 -4.49
C SER A 17 -17.89 -8.77 -5.40
N PRO A 18 -16.63 -8.89 -4.92
CA PRO A 18 -15.46 -8.75 -5.79
C PRO A 18 -15.44 -9.76 -6.95
N TYR A 19 -16.23 -10.83 -6.87
CA TYR A 19 -16.42 -11.82 -7.93
C TYR A 19 -17.26 -11.31 -9.11
N GLU A 20 -18.00 -10.22 -8.93
CA GLU A 20 -18.81 -9.58 -9.98
C GLU A 20 -18.01 -8.54 -10.78
N ALA A 21 -16.75 -8.30 -10.43
CA ALA A 21 -15.88 -7.36 -11.14
C ALA A 21 -15.57 -7.85 -12.56
N LEU A 22 -15.55 -6.90 -13.50
CA LEU A 22 -15.33 -7.15 -14.92
C LEU A 22 -13.94 -7.75 -15.19
N GLU A 23 -13.84 -8.54 -16.26
CA GLU A 23 -12.56 -9.03 -16.79
C GLU A 23 -11.83 -7.96 -17.61
N ASP A 24 -12.58 -7.11 -18.32
CA ASP A 24 -12.06 -5.97 -19.07
C ASP A 24 -13.00 -4.75 -18.95
N PRO A 25 -12.56 -3.61 -18.38
CA PRO A 25 -11.28 -3.39 -17.72
C PRO A 25 -11.11 -4.26 -16.46
N ASN A 26 -9.95 -4.92 -16.33
CA ASN A 26 -9.71 -5.91 -15.27
C ASN A 26 -9.97 -5.35 -13.87
N GLY A 27 -10.97 -5.92 -13.21
CA GLY A 27 -11.29 -5.62 -11.83
C GLY A 27 -12.27 -4.49 -11.63
N LEU A 28 -12.72 -3.80 -12.68
CA LEU A 28 -13.69 -2.71 -12.53
C LEU A 28 -15.00 -3.26 -11.96
N LEU A 29 -15.44 -2.74 -10.80
CA LEU A 29 -16.52 -3.35 -10.03
C LEU A 29 -17.74 -2.42 -9.87
N ALA A 30 -17.52 -1.16 -9.52
CA ALA A 30 -18.60 -0.23 -9.21
C ALA A 30 -18.16 1.22 -9.43
N PHE A 31 -19.12 2.14 -9.47
CA PHE A 31 -18.85 3.57 -9.57
C PHE A 31 -19.70 4.42 -8.60
N GLY A 32 -19.24 5.64 -8.35
CA GLY A 32 -19.91 6.61 -7.49
C GLY A 32 -19.69 6.35 -6.00
N GLY A 33 -20.67 6.75 -5.18
CA GLY A 33 -20.51 6.85 -3.73
C GLY A 33 -19.73 8.12 -3.37
N ASP A 34 -18.83 7.99 -2.41
CA ASP A 34 -17.99 9.08 -1.89
C ASP A 34 -16.64 8.53 -1.39
N LEU A 35 -15.76 9.41 -0.92
CA LEU A 35 -14.50 9.03 -0.28
C LEU A 35 -14.59 9.09 1.24
N ASN A 36 -15.75 8.75 1.81
CA ASN A 36 -15.88 8.64 3.25
C ASN A 36 -14.88 7.59 3.78
N PRO A 37 -14.07 7.88 4.81
CA PRO A 37 -13.11 6.93 5.36
C PRO A 37 -13.71 5.56 5.72
N ASN A 38 -14.96 5.55 6.18
CA ASN A 38 -15.62 4.29 6.53
C ASN A 38 -15.97 3.48 5.27
N ARG A 39 -16.38 4.13 4.18
CA ARG A 39 -16.58 3.45 2.88
C ARG A 39 -15.27 2.91 2.34
N ILE A 40 -14.21 3.73 2.32
CA ILE A 40 -12.88 3.29 1.85
C ILE A 40 -12.42 2.10 2.68
N TYR A 41 -12.42 2.21 4.01
CA TYR A 41 -12.01 1.11 4.88
C TYR A 41 -12.86 -0.16 4.68
N ASN A 42 -14.16 -0.01 4.42
CA ASN A 42 -15.02 -1.15 4.08
C ASN A 42 -14.70 -1.76 2.71
N ALA A 43 -14.30 -0.95 1.72
CA ALA A 43 -13.83 -1.45 0.43
C ALA A 43 -12.62 -2.37 0.63
N TYR A 44 -11.60 -1.94 1.39
CA TYR A 44 -10.40 -2.76 1.64
C TYR A 44 -10.70 -4.06 2.39
N LYS A 45 -11.68 -4.06 3.30
CA LYS A 45 -12.16 -5.30 3.94
C LYS A 45 -12.71 -6.33 2.94
N ASN A 46 -13.17 -5.87 1.79
CA ASN A 46 -13.73 -6.71 0.72
C ASN A 46 -12.73 -6.86 -0.46
N GLY A 47 -11.47 -6.46 -0.29
CA GLY A 47 -10.46 -6.54 -1.34
C GLY A 47 -10.61 -5.50 -2.44
N ILE A 48 -11.38 -4.43 -2.18
CA ILE A 48 -11.73 -3.40 -3.15
C ILE A 48 -10.96 -2.11 -2.83
N PHE A 49 -10.53 -1.37 -3.85
CA PHE A 49 -9.89 -0.06 -3.68
C PHE A 49 -10.41 0.97 -4.68
N PRO A 50 -10.42 2.27 -4.31
CA PRO A 50 -10.77 3.35 -5.23
C PRO A 50 -9.59 3.70 -6.13
N TRP A 51 -9.82 3.85 -7.43
CA TRP A 51 -8.81 4.31 -8.38
C TRP A 51 -9.46 4.95 -9.60
N TYR A 52 -9.20 6.23 -9.85
CA TYR A 52 -9.81 6.97 -10.95
C TYR A 52 -8.96 8.19 -11.33
N GLY A 53 -9.04 8.57 -12.60
CA GLY A 53 -8.33 9.70 -13.19
C GLY A 53 -9.04 11.05 -12.98
N PRO A 54 -8.37 12.16 -13.31
CA PRO A 54 -8.99 13.49 -13.28
C PRO A 54 -10.26 13.55 -14.14
N GLY A 55 -11.37 14.00 -13.57
CA GLY A 55 -12.64 14.15 -14.27
C GLY A 55 -13.47 12.88 -14.43
N GLU A 56 -12.94 11.72 -14.02
CA GLU A 56 -13.70 10.48 -13.92
C GLU A 56 -14.55 10.47 -12.64
N PRO A 57 -15.71 9.76 -12.64
CA PRO A 57 -16.37 9.45 -11.38
C PRO A 57 -15.48 8.56 -10.51
N ILE A 58 -15.77 8.48 -9.21
CA ILE A 58 -15.09 7.51 -8.34
C ILE A 58 -15.35 6.10 -8.89
N LEU A 59 -14.28 5.37 -9.20
CA LEU A 59 -14.32 3.97 -9.65
C LEU A 59 -13.69 3.07 -8.59
N TRP A 60 -14.27 1.89 -8.42
CA TRP A 60 -13.88 0.90 -7.42
C TRP A 60 -13.47 -0.41 -8.10
N TRP A 61 -12.36 -0.99 -7.65
CA TRP A 61 -11.67 -2.06 -8.36
C TRP A 61 -11.34 -3.26 -7.46
N SER A 62 -11.39 -4.46 -8.03
CA SER A 62 -10.92 -5.72 -7.45
C SER A 62 -10.32 -6.64 -8.56
N PRO A 63 -9.11 -6.33 -9.06
CA PRO A 63 -8.48 -7.04 -10.17
C PRO A 63 -8.15 -8.49 -9.85
N SER A 64 -8.03 -9.29 -10.91
CA SER A 64 -7.52 -10.67 -10.88
C SER A 64 -6.62 -10.90 -12.10
N PRO A 65 -5.34 -11.29 -11.93
CA PRO A 65 -4.66 -11.54 -10.67
C PRO A 65 -4.43 -10.26 -9.83
N ARG A 66 -4.02 -10.46 -8.57
CA ARG A 66 -3.72 -9.42 -7.58
C ARG A 66 -2.25 -9.45 -7.21
N ALA A 67 -1.56 -8.32 -7.35
CA ALA A 67 -0.14 -8.21 -7.03
C ALA A 67 0.11 -8.04 -5.52
N VAL A 68 1.06 -8.79 -4.98
CA VAL A 68 1.38 -8.82 -3.55
C VAL A 68 2.88 -9.00 -3.29
N PHE A 69 3.33 -8.65 -2.08
CA PHE A 69 4.59 -9.13 -1.50
C PHE A 69 4.34 -10.01 -0.28
N ASN A 70 5.21 -10.99 -0.10
CA ASN A 70 5.30 -11.71 1.17
C ASN A 70 6.41 -11.07 2.01
N PRO A 71 6.07 -10.34 3.10
CA PRO A 71 7.06 -9.63 3.91
C PRO A 71 8.08 -10.57 4.56
N LYS A 72 7.75 -11.85 4.78
CA LYS A 72 8.65 -12.83 5.42
C LYS A 72 9.72 -13.37 4.47
N THR A 73 9.45 -13.36 3.16
CA THR A 73 10.38 -13.88 2.14
C THR A 73 10.99 -12.78 1.28
N PHE A 74 10.52 -11.54 1.41
CA PHE A 74 11.06 -10.39 0.71
C PHE A 74 12.56 -10.23 0.98
N LYS A 75 13.34 -10.08 -0.09
CA LYS A 75 14.79 -9.83 -0.03
C LYS A 75 15.11 -8.66 -0.95
N PRO A 76 15.69 -7.55 -0.44
CA PRO A 76 16.12 -6.47 -1.30
C PRO A 76 17.32 -6.91 -2.13
N ALA A 77 17.53 -6.27 -3.29
CA ALA A 77 18.70 -6.49 -4.12
C ALA A 77 20.00 -6.20 -3.33
N LYS A 78 21.06 -6.99 -3.59
CA LYS A 78 22.38 -6.83 -2.94
C LYS A 78 22.93 -5.40 -3.08
N SER A 79 22.70 -4.76 -4.22
CA SER A 79 23.09 -3.37 -4.49
C SER A 79 22.37 -2.36 -3.58
N VAL A 80 21.09 -2.57 -3.28
CA VAL A 80 20.31 -1.74 -2.35
C VAL A 80 20.87 -1.88 -0.93
N LYS A 81 21.18 -3.10 -0.48
CA LYS A 81 21.83 -3.32 0.82
C LYS A 81 23.17 -2.60 0.93
N LYS A 82 24.04 -2.73 -0.10
CA LYS A 82 25.33 -2.04 -0.15
C LYS A 82 25.18 -0.52 -0.14
N PHE A 83 24.21 0.00 -0.90
CA PHE A 83 23.91 1.42 -0.94
C PHE A 83 23.47 1.94 0.44
N GLN A 84 22.53 1.24 1.09
CA GLN A 84 22.02 1.64 2.39
C GLN A 84 23.10 1.62 3.49
N ARG A 85 24.00 0.64 3.50
CA ARG A 85 25.15 0.63 4.42
C ARG A 85 26.05 1.86 4.27
N LYS A 86 26.17 2.39 3.04
CA LYS A 86 27.00 3.57 2.75
C LYS A 86 26.26 4.88 3.05
N GLN A 87 24.99 4.99 2.65
CA GLN A 87 24.23 6.24 2.76
C GLN A 87 23.56 6.43 4.11
N GLN A 88 23.32 5.34 4.84
CA GLN A 88 22.75 5.33 6.19
C GLN A 88 21.45 6.15 6.30
N TYR A 89 20.52 5.97 5.36
CA TYR A 89 19.21 6.62 5.49
C TYR A 89 18.50 6.14 6.74
N SER A 90 17.86 7.06 7.47
CA SER A 90 17.01 6.72 8.60
C SER A 90 15.62 6.33 8.10
N VAL A 91 14.98 5.34 8.71
CA VAL A 91 13.63 4.91 8.34
C VAL A 91 12.72 5.02 9.55
N SER A 92 11.52 5.56 9.39
CA SER A 92 10.52 5.65 10.46
C SER A 92 9.15 5.17 10.02
N ILE A 93 8.27 4.99 11.00
CA ILE A 93 6.83 4.72 10.83
C ILE A 93 6.04 5.88 11.41
N ASN A 94 5.03 6.37 10.67
CA ASN A 94 4.04 7.34 11.11
C ASN A 94 4.62 8.66 11.66
N HIS A 95 5.81 9.06 11.23
CA HIS A 95 6.36 10.38 11.57
C HIS A 95 5.75 11.49 10.71
N ALA A 96 5.37 11.19 9.47
CA ALA A 96 4.96 12.22 8.51
C ALA A 96 3.95 11.72 7.46
N THR A 97 2.93 10.95 7.86
CA THR A 97 1.95 10.31 6.95
C THR A 97 1.34 11.26 5.93
N GLN A 98 0.89 12.44 6.36
CA GLN A 98 0.33 13.43 5.43
C GLN A 98 1.37 13.89 4.39
N LYS A 99 2.61 14.14 4.80
CA LYS A 99 3.68 14.54 3.88
C LYS A 99 4.04 13.43 2.89
N VAL A 100 4.03 12.17 3.33
CA VAL A 100 4.23 11.02 2.43
C VAL A 100 3.14 10.95 1.37
N ILE A 101 1.87 11.11 1.76
CA ILE A 101 0.74 11.13 0.83
C ILE A 101 0.89 12.28 -0.18
N ASP A 102 1.22 13.49 0.29
CA ASP A 102 1.42 14.66 -0.56
C ASP A 102 2.60 14.47 -1.53
N LEU A 103 3.71 13.86 -1.08
CA LEU A 103 4.86 13.59 -1.93
C LEU A 103 4.59 12.48 -2.96
N CYS A 104 3.84 11.44 -2.61
CA CYS A 104 3.36 10.44 -3.57
C CYS A 104 2.54 11.08 -4.70
N ALA A 105 1.70 12.07 -4.38
CA ALA A 105 0.96 12.82 -5.38
C ALA A 105 1.88 13.71 -6.23
N ALA A 106 2.82 14.42 -5.60
CA ALA A 106 3.69 15.41 -6.26
C ALA A 106 4.77 14.80 -7.15
N THR A 107 5.23 13.56 -6.88
CA THR A 107 6.24 12.88 -7.72
C THR A 107 5.67 12.22 -8.97
N ARG A 108 4.35 12.30 -9.17
CA ARG A 108 3.66 11.86 -10.40
C ARG A 108 3.30 13.10 -11.21
N SER A 109 3.24 12.97 -12.53
CA SER A 109 2.73 14.07 -13.36
C SER A 109 1.24 14.29 -13.06
N ALA A 110 0.79 15.55 -13.18
CA ALA A 110 -0.56 15.95 -12.78
C ALA A 110 -1.67 15.22 -13.56
N ASP A 111 -1.38 14.83 -14.81
CA ASP A 111 -2.23 14.05 -15.70
C ASP A 111 -2.26 12.55 -15.37
N GLN A 112 -1.30 12.04 -14.58
CA GLN A 112 -1.16 10.62 -14.24
C GLN A 112 -1.48 10.29 -12.78
N THR A 113 -1.58 11.30 -11.92
CA THR A 113 -1.87 11.08 -10.51
C THR A 113 -3.36 10.84 -10.30
N TRP A 114 -3.69 9.82 -9.53
CA TRP A 114 -5.04 9.57 -8.99
C TRP A 114 -5.18 10.11 -7.55
N ILE A 115 -4.09 10.64 -6.99
CA ILE A 115 -3.98 11.09 -5.59
C ILE A 115 -4.41 12.58 -5.52
N HIS A 116 -5.62 12.85 -5.98
CA HIS A 116 -6.24 14.18 -6.02
C HIS A 116 -6.50 14.73 -4.60
N PRO A 117 -6.76 16.05 -4.42
CA PRO A 117 -6.96 16.65 -3.10
C PRO A 117 -7.96 15.92 -2.19
N GLU A 118 -9.06 15.42 -2.75
CA GLU A 118 -10.07 14.64 -2.03
C GLU A 118 -9.57 13.28 -1.54
N MET A 119 -8.81 12.55 -2.37
CA MET A 119 -8.14 11.32 -1.97
C MET A 119 -7.14 11.61 -0.85
N ARG A 120 -6.32 12.65 -0.97
CA ARG A 120 -5.36 13.02 0.09
C ARG A 120 -6.05 13.34 1.41
N ALA A 121 -7.16 14.05 1.37
CA ALA A 121 -7.96 14.35 2.55
C ALA A 121 -8.54 13.08 3.19
N ALA A 122 -9.08 12.17 2.37
CA ALA A 122 -9.68 10.92 2.84
C ALA A 122 -8.64 9.99 3.52
N TYR A 123 -7.47 9.79 2.90
CA TYR A 123 -6.39 8.98 3.49
C TYR A 123 -5.74 9.69 4.68
N GLY A 124 -5.65 11.02 4.69
CA GLY A 124 -5.26 11.80 5.86
C GLY A 124 -6.21 11.61 7.04
N MET A 125 -7.53 11.52 6.78
CA MET A 125 -8.53 11.18 7.80
C MET A 125 -8.39 9.73 8.29
N LEU A 126 -8.15 8.77 7.39
CA LEU A 126 -7.83 7.39 7.78
C LEU A 126 -6.56 7.29 8.64
N ALA A 127 -5.56 8.13 8.39
CA ALA A 127 -4.34 8.19 9.20
C ALA A 127 -4.64 8.69 10.61
N LYS A 128 -5.45 9.75 10.75
CA LYS A 128 -5.93 10.24 12.05
C LYS A 128 -6.75 9.21 12.82
N GLN A 129 -7.43 8.31 12.11
CA GLN A 129 -8.17 7.18 12.68
C GLN A 129 -7.28 5.97 13.01
N GLY A 130 -5.97 6.03 12.75
CA GLY A 130 -5.05 4.91 12.98
C GLY A 130 -5.25 3.73 12.03
N LYS A 131 -5.80 3.97 10.83
CA LYS A 131 -6.05 2.95 9.80
C LYS A 131 -5.08 3.04 8.63
N CYS A 132 -4.64 4.25 8.29
CA CYS A 132 -3.62 4.51 7.27
C CYS A 132 -2.29 4.81 7.93
N HIS A 133 -1.22 4.21 7.44
CA HIS A 133 0.12 4.34 8.00
C HIS A 133 1.14 4.61 6.90
N SER A 134 2.26 5.20 7.31
CA SER A 134 3.37 5.52 6.43
C SER A 134 4.68 4.96 6.94
N VAL A 135 5.57 4.72 5.99
CA VAL A 135 6.99 4.47 6.19
C VAL A 135 7.72 5.64 5.54
N GLU A 136 8.58 6.30 6.30
CA GLU A 136 9.35 7.45 5.83
C GLU A 136 10.83 7.10 5.73
N VAL A 137 11.51 7.61 4.71
CA VAL A 137 12.96 7.49 4.54
C VAL A 137 13.56 8.88 4.55
N TRP A 138 14.52 9.07 5.45
CA TRP A 138 15.13 10.35 5.77
C TRP A 138 16.61 10.33 5.45
N GLN A 139 17.09 11.42 4.88
CA GLN A 139 18.51 11.74 4.80
C GLN A 139 18.73 13.00 5.64
N ASN A 140 19.40 12.85 6.78
CA ASN A 140 19.39 13.86 7.84
C ASN A 140 17.93 14.18 8.22
N ASP A 141 17.53 15.45 8.20
CA ASP A 141 16.16 15.90 8.51
C ASP A 141 15.24 15.97 7.28
N ALA A 142 15.74 15.63 6.09
CA ALA A 142 14.97 15.72 4.85
C ALA A 142 14.25 14.40 4.54
N LEU A 143 12.94 14.47 4.29
CA LEU A 143 12.14 13.35 3.81
C LEU A 143 12.42 13.10 2.32
N VAL A 144 13.08 11.98 2.01
CA VAL A 144 13.61 11.69 0.67
C VAL A 144 12.95 10.50 -0.04
N GLY A 145 12.07 9.79 0.65
CA GLY A 145 11.26 8.72 0.09
C GLY A 145 10.31 8.16 1.12
N GLY A 146 9.46 7.23 0.69
CA GLY A 146 8.52 6.59 1.59
C GLY A 146 7.40 5.86 0.86
N LEU A 147 6.52 5.25 1.64
CA LEU A 147 5.30 4.61 1.19
C LEU A 147 4.19 4.80 2.21
N TYR A 148 2.94 4.70 1.78
CA TYR A 148 1.80 4.66 2.69
C TYR A 148 0.80 3.59 2.28
N GLY A 149 -0.05 3.20 3.22
CA GLY A 149 -1.02 2.16 3.00
C GLY A 149 -1.99 1.99 4.16
N ILE A 150 -3.00 1.15 3.94
CA ILE A 150 -4.03 0.86 4.94
C ILE A 150 -3.73 -0.47 5.61
N GLN A 151 -3.83 -0.50 6.94
CA GLN A 151 -3.75 -1.74 7.70
C GLN A 151 -5.10 -2.48 7.68
N MET A 152 -5.06 -3.75 7.29
CA MET A 152 -6.15 -4.73 7.42
C MET A 152 -5.68 -5.91 8.25
N GLY A 153 -5.77 -5.79 9.59
CA GLY A 153 -5.29 -6.83 10.49
C GLY A 153 -3.80 -7.11 10.30
N GLN A 154 -3.46 -8.32 9.83
CA GLN A 154 -2.10 -8.74 9.45
C GLN A 154 -1.75 -8.55 7.97
N ILE A 155 -2.57 -7.81 7.22
CA ILE A 155 -2.34 -7.41 5.83
C ILE A 155 -2.10 -5.90 5.78
N PHE A 156 -1.20 -5.47 4.91
CA PHE A 156 -0.99 -4.05 4.60
C PHE A 156 -1.28 -3.79 3.13
N CYS A 157 -2.30 -2.98 2.84
CA CYS A 157 -2.62 -2.57 1.48
C CYS A 157 -1.81 -1.32 1.14
N GLY A 158 -0.69 -1.50 0.44
CA GLY A 158 0.18 -0.41 0.02
C GLY A 158 -0.47 0.39 -1.10
N GLU A 159 -0.58 1.70 -0.92
CA GLU A 159 -1.29 2.58 -1.85
C GLU A 159 -0.33 3.18 -2.87
N SER A 160 0.75 3.76 -2.38
CA SER A 160 1.77 4.37 -3.22
C SER A 160 3.08 4.51 -2.47
N MET A 161 4.12 4.70 -3.26
CA MET A 161 5.45 5.01 -2.78
C MET A 161 6.08 6.08 -3.67
N PHE A 162 7.05 6.81 -3.11
CA PHE A 162 7.79 7.83 -3.83
C PHE A 162 9.28 7.78 -3.47
N SER A 163 10.09 8.33 -4.37
CA SER A 163 11.54 8.45 -4.19
C SER A 163 11.98 9.81 -4.74
N ILE A 164 12.50 10.68 -3.88
CA ILE A 164 13.22 11.89 -4.28
C ILE A 164 14.70 11.55 -4.46
N GLN A 165 15.26 10.78 -3.54
CA GLN A 165 16.63 10.29 -3.62
C GLN A 165 16.72 8.85 -4.12
N THR A 166 17.89 8.49 -4.63
CA THR A 166 18.18 7.15 -5.14
C THR A 166 17.86 6.07 -4.11
N ASN A 167 17.15 5.02 -4.53
CA ASN A 167 16.76 3.84 -3.73
C ASN A 167 15.86 4.11 -2.51
N ALA A 168 15.40 5.34 -2.27
CA ALA A 168 14.66 5.66 -1.04
C ALA A 168 13.36 4.83 -0.90
N SER A 169 12.54 4.71 -1.95
CA SER A 169 11.33 3.86 -1.90
C SER A 169 11.62 2.36 -1.70
N LYS A 170 12.72 1.86 -2.30
CA LYS A 170 13.15 0.47 -2.14
C LYS A 170 13.60 0.17 -0.72
N ILE A 171 14.28 1.13 -0.09
CA ILE A 171 14.69 1.06 1.31
C ILE A 171 13.46 1.12 2.22
N ALA A 172 12.47 1.97 1.93
CA ALA A 172 11.20 2.01 2.65
C ALA A 172 10.51 0.63 2.65
N LEU A 173 10.34 0.03 1.46
CA LEU A 173 9.72 -1.29 1.32
C LEU A 173 10.51 -2.37 2.06
N TRP A 174 11.85 -2.36 1.94
CA TRP A 174 12.69 -3.34 2.62
C TRP A 174 12.55 -3.31 4.14
N TYR A 175 12.74 -2.13 4.74
CA TYR A 175 12.64 -1.96 6.19
C TYR A 175 11.21 -2.29 6.66
N PHE A 176 10.19 -1.91 5.89
CA PHE A 176 8.82 -2.22 6.22
C PHE A 176 8.51 -3.72 6.15
N CYS A 177 8.97 -4.45 5.13
CA CYS A 177 8.79 -5.90 5.05
C CYS A 177 9.37 -6.60 6.28
N GLU A 178 10.62 -6.27 6.65
CA GLU A 178 11.24 -6.87 7.84
C GLU A 178 10.50 -6.53 9.13
N HIS A 179 10.15 -5.25 9.31
CA HIS A 179 9.40 -4.79 10.48
C HIS A 179 8.02 -5.46 10.56
N PHE A 180 7.28 -5.46 9.47
CA PHE A 180 5.93 -6.01 9.40
C PHE A 180 5.93 -7.51 9.67
N ALA A 181 6.88 -8.26 9.08
CA ALA A 181 7.06 -9.69 9.35
C ALA A 181 7.33 -9.97 10.84
N LYS A 182 8.26 -9.24 11.48
CA LYS A 182 8.56 -9.35 12.93
C LYS A 182 7.35 -9.03 13.83
N ASN A 183 6.39 -8.28 13.30
CA ASN A 183 5.17 -7.88 13.96
C ASN A 183 3.93 -8.69 13.55
N LYS A 184 4.15 -9.91 13.02
CA LYS A 184 3.11 -10.89 12.59
C LYS A 184 2.39 -10.55 11.28
N GLY A 185 2.85 -9.57 10.53
CA GLY A 185 2.37 -9.27 9.18
C GLY A 185 2.57 -10.47 8.22
N GLN A 186 1.60 -10.69 7.34
CA GLN A 186 1.51 -11.87 6.48
C GLN A 186 1.59 -11.55 5.00
N LEU A 187 1.02 -10.42 4.58
CA LEU A 187 0.91 -10.06 3.16
C LEU A 187 0.87 -8.54 2.98
N ILE A 188 1.50 -8.07 1.91
CA ILE A 188 1.40 -6.68 1.47
C ILE A 188 0.69 -6.67 0.12
N ASP A 189 -0.50 -6.08 0.03
CA ASP A 189 -1.26 -5.89 -1.22
C ASP A 189 -0.71 -4.68 -1.98
N CYS A 190 -0.45 -4.86 -3.27
CA CYS A 190 0.04 -3.83 -4.20
C CYS A 190 -0.88 -3.68 -5.42
N GLN A 191 -2.09 -4.22 -5.33
CA GLN A 191 -3.15 -4.13 -6.32
C GLN A 191 -2.76 -4.69 -7.69
N VAL A 192 -2.21 -3.86 -8.57
CA VAL A 192 -1.95 -4.18 -9.97
C VAL A 192 -0.45 -4.32 -10.19
N MET A 193 -0.06 -5.42 -10.82
CA MET A 193 1.34 -5.67 -11.14
C MET A 193 1.87 -4.63 -12.13
N ASN A 194 3.13 -4.26 -11.98
CA ASN A 194 3.86 -3.47 -12.97
C ASN A 194 5.34 -3.86 -12.98
N PRO A 195 6.12 -3.48 -14.01
CA PRO A 195 7.53 -3.87 -14.11
C PRO A 195 8.38 -3.46 -12.90
N HIS A 196 8.05 -2.33 -12.26
CA HIS A 196 8.76 -1.88 -11.07
C HIS A 196 8.51 -2.84 -9.89
N LEU A 197 7.26 -3.17 -9.58
CA LEU A 197 6.90 -4.11 -8.51
C LEU A 197 7.48 -5.50 -8.75
N ALA A 198 7.39 -6.00 -9.99
CA ALA A 198 7.99 -7.27 -10.38
C ALA A 198 9.51 -7.29 -10.10
N SER A 199 10.22 -6.21 -10.47
CA SER A 199 11.66 -6.08 -10.20
C SER A 199 12.02 -6.04 -8.70
N LEU A 200 11.06 -5.68 -7.84
CA LEU A 200 11.23 -5.68 -6.38
C LEU A 200 10.90 -7.05 -5.74
N GLY A 201 10.35 -8.00 -6.51
CA GLY A 201 9.97 -9.32 -6.03
C GLY A 201 8.48 -9.46 -5.65
N ALA A 202 7.61 -8.63 -6.20
CA ALA A 202 6.17 -8.85 -6.11
C ALA A 202 5.79 -10.09 -6.93
N PHE A 203 4.73 -10.77 -6.51
CA PHE A 203 4.13 -11.89 -7.24
C PHE A 203 2.62 -11.70 -7.32
N GLU A 204 1.96 -12.52 -8.12
CA GLU A 204 0.53 -12.44 -8.38
C GLU A 204 -0.22 -13.60 -7.71
N LEU A 205 -1.37 -13.29 -7.13
CA LEU A 205 -2.33 -14.25 -6.60
C LEU A 205 -3.62 -14.21 -7.44
N PRO A 206 -4.24 -15.35 -7.75
CA PRO A 206 -5.62 -15.38 -8.22
C PRO A 206 -6.58 -14.71 -7.21
N ARG A 207 -7.73 -14.20 -7.69
CA ARG A 207 -8.75 -13.57 -6.82
C ARG A 207 -9.08 -14.42 -5.59
N ASP A 208 -9.34 -15.72 -5.79
CA ASP A 208 -9.67 -16.63 -4.69
C ASP A 208 -8.59 -16.70 -3.62
N GLU A 209 -7.33 -16.83 -4.03
CA GLU A 209 -6.21 -16.91 -3.08
C GLU A 209 -6.01 -15.61 -2.32
N PHE A 210 -6.17 -14.46 -3.00
CA PHE A 210 -6.11 -13.15 -2.36
C PHE A 210 -7.26 -12.95 -1.37
N ILE A 211 -8.51 -13.21 -1.76
CA ILE A 211 -9.68 -13.05 -0.89
C ILE A 211 -9.62 -14.02 0.29
N ASN A 212 -9.19 -15.27 0.08
CA ASN A 212 -8.98 -16.23 1.17
C ASN A 212 -7.90 -15.74 2.14
N SER A 213 -6.81 -15.18 1.64
CA SER A 213 -5.78 -14.57 2.47
C SER A 213 -6.34 -13.37 3.25
N LEU A 214 -7.10 -12.50 2.58
CA LEU A 214 -7.74 -11.35 3.20
C LEU A 214 -8.61 -11.74 4.38
N LEU A 215 -9.58 -12.63 4.17
CA LEU A 215 -10.48 -13.12 5.22
C LEU A 215 -9.72 -13.84 6.34
N SER A 216 -8.64 -14.56 6.00
CA SER A 216 -7.83 -15.29 6.99
C SER A 216 -7.02 -14.40 7.92
N PHE A 217 -6.74 -13.15 7.52
CA PHE A 217 -5.77 -12.29 8.19
C PHE A 217 -6.30 -10.89 8.57
N SER A 218 -7.41 -10.42 7.99
CA SER A 218 -7.97 -9.08 8.23
C SER A 218 -8.48 -8.87 9.67
N ASP A 219 -8.96 -9.93 10.31
CA ASP A 219 -9.47 -9.89 11.69
C ASP A 219 -8.38 -10.26 12.72
N LYS A 220 -7.19 -10.66 12.26
CA LYS A 220 -6.06 -10.97 13.14
C LYS A 220 -5.26 -9.70 13.43
N THR A 221 -4.74 -9.57 14.63
CA THR A 221 -3.95 -8.41 15.02
C THR A 221 -2.46 -8.61 14.75
N VAL A 222 -1.80 -7.56 14.27
CA VAL A 222 -0.34 -7.38 14.45
C VAL A 222 -0.02 -7.07 15.91
N LYS A 223 1.26 -7.03 16.27
CA LYS A 223 1.66 -6.56 17.60
C LYS A 223 1.33 -5.06 17.78
N GLN A 224 1.05 -4.64 19.02
CA GLN A 224 0.55 -3.30 19.33
C GLN A 224 1.52 -2.18 18.90
N GLU A 225 2.81 -2.47 18.90
CA GLU A 225 3.89 -1.57 18.51
C GLU A 225 4.03 -1.41 17.00
N CYS A 226 3.45 -2.28 16.17
CA CYS A 226 3.70 -2.33 14.73
C CYS A 226 3.52 -0.97 14.03
N PHE A 227 2.47 -0.23 14.37
CA PHE A 227 2.17 1.07 13.78
C PHE A 227 2.25 2.23 14.77
N LYS A 228 2.89 2.03 15.92
CA LYS A 228 3.27 3.17 16.77
C LYS A 228 4.33 4.00 16.05
N ARG A 229 4.29 5.31 16.26
CA ARG A 229 5.31 6.23 15.76
C ARG A 229 6.68 5.82 16.31
N GLN A 230 7.60 5.43 15.43
CA GLN A 230 8.91 4.91 15.82
C GLN A 230 9.93 5.00 14.68
N TRP A 231 11.21 4.88 15.03
CA TRP A 231 12.31 4.65 14.09
C TRP A 231 12.55 3.15 13.92
N LEU A 232 12.81 2.73 12.68
CA LEU A 232 13.09 1.34 12.35
C LEU A 232 14.60 1.11 12.29
N SER A 233 15.03 -0.01 12.87
CA SER A 233 16.37 -0.56 12.68
C SER A 233 16.27 -1.93 12.04
N ILE A 234 17.23 -2.24 11.18
CA ILE A 234 17.45 -3.61 10.73
C ILE A 234 18.32 -4.27 11.78
N THR A 235 17.89 -5.44 12.23
CA THR A 235 18.76 -6.33 12.99
C THR A 235 19.71 -6.93 11.97
N ASP A 236 20.99 -6.55 12.02
CA ASP A 236 22.02 -7.29 11.29
C ASP A 236 21.94 -8.74 11.77
N ASN A 237 21.46 -9.64 10.90
CA ASN A 237 21.53 -11.05 11.19
C ASN A 237 23.02 -11.43 11.06
N PRO A 238 23.69 -11.91 12.13
CA PRO A 238 25.12 -12.21 12.08
C PRO A 238 25.49 -13.29 11.04
N GLU A 239 24.51 -14.03 10.52
CA GLU A 239 24.70 -15.15 9.59
C GLU A 239 24.95 -14.76 8.12
N SER A 240 25.54 -13.58 7.86
CA SER A 240 26.01 -13.25 6.50
C SER A 240 27.47 -12.82 6.45
N VAL A 241 28.24 -13.22 7.46
CA VAL A 241 29.70 -13.35 7.38
C VAL A 241 30.00 -14.83 7.22
N GLU A 242 29.81 -15.37 6.01
CA GLU A 242 30.56 -16.51 5.49
C GLU A 242 30.25 -16.69 4.00
N GLU A 243 31.36 -16.71 3.24
CA GLU A 243 31.57 -16.90 1.77
C GLU A 243 31.24 -15.75 0.81
#